data_AF-A0A7J7NFW7-F1
#
_entry.id   AF-A0A7J7NFW7-F1
#
_cell.length_a   1.000
_cell.length_b   1.000
_cell.length_c   1.000
_cell.angle_alpha   90.00
_cell.angle_beta   90.00
_cell.angle_gamma   90.00
#
_symmetry.space_group_name_H-M   'P 1'
#
loop_
_entity.id
_entity.type
_entity.pdbx_description
1 polymer ?
#
loop_
_entity_poly.entity_id
_entity_poly.type
_entity_poly.pdbx_seq_one_letter_code
_entity_poly.pdbx_strand_id
1 'polypeptide(L)'
;MHLSLVANPSHLEAVDPIVVGKTRAKQYYSNDTNRTKNLGVLIHGDGSFAGQGVVYETLHLSALPNYTTGGTIHIVVNNQVAFTTDPQAGRSSQYCTDVAKALNAPISM
;
A
#
# COMPACT_ATOMS: atom_id res chain seq x y z
N MET A 1 -15.02 15.34 -8.64
CA MET A 1 -14.16 14.34 -7.97
C MET A 1 -14.94 13.04 -7.83
N HIS A 2 -14.31 11.89 -8.04
CA HIS A 2 -14.94 10.58 -7.94
C HIS A 2 -14.14 9.70 -6.97
N LEU A 3 -14.77 9.25 -5.88
CA LEU A 3 -14.17 8.37 -4.89
C LEU A 3 -14.78 6.96 -5.03
N SER A 4 -13.95 5.93 -4.98
CA SER A 4 -14.42 4.54 -4.97
C SER A 4 -13.61 3.71 -3.99
N LEU A 5 -14.29 3.01 -3.09
CA LEU A 5 -13.68 2.03 -2.20
C LEU A 5 -13.74 0.64 -2.85
N VAL A 6 -12.70 -0.17 -2.62
CA VAL A 6 -12.67 -1.58 -3.08
C VAL A 6 -13.09 -2.46 -1.90
N ALA A 7 -14.00 -3.41 -2.14
CA ALA A 7 -14.34 -4.41 -1.13
C ALA A 7 -13.15 -5.34 -0.88
N ASN A 8 -12.86 -5.61 0.40
CA ASN A 8 -11.74 -6.43 0.82
C ASN A 8 -12.20 -7.58 1.73
N PRO A 9 -11.56 -8.77 1.66
CA PRO A 9 -11.80 -9.83 2.63
C PRO A 9 -11.20 -9.48 4.00
N SER A 10 -11.43 -10.33 4.99
CA SER A 10 -10.78 -10.25 6.30
C SER A 10 -9.28 -10.54 6.25
N HIS A 11 -8.76 -11.11 5.16
CA HIS A 11 -7.33 -11.32 4.94
C HIS A 11 -6.68 -9.96 4.71
N LEU A 12 -6.03 -9.43 5.74
CA LEU A 12 -5.41 -8.11 5.73
C LEU A 12 -4.42 -7.99 4.56
N GLU A 13 -4.35 -6.79 3.98
CA GLU A 13 -3.46 -6.43 2.85
C GLU A 13 -3.72 -7.18 1.52
N ALA A 14 -4.58 -8.20 1.50
CA ALA A 14 -4.91 -8.93 0.26
C ALA A 14 -5.53 -8.03 -0.83
N VAL A 15 -6.09 -6.87 -0.44
CA VAL A 15 -6.69 -5.90 -1.36
C VAL A 15 -5.66 -4.94 -1.98
N ASP A 16 -4.46 -4.84 -1.41
CA ASP A 16 -3.41 -3.89 -1.87
C ASP A 16 -3.13 -4.00 -3.37
N PRO A 17 -2.79 -5.18 -3.92
CA PRO A 17 -2.53 -5.32 -5.35
C PRO A 17 -3.80 -5.10 -6.19
N ILE A 18 -4.99 -5.33 -5.62
CA ILE A 18 -6.27 -5.11 -6.30
C ILE A 18 -6.53 -3.62 -6.48
N VAL A 19 -6.25 -2.79 -5.47
CA VAL A 19 -6.38 -1.33 -5.57
C VAL A 19 -5.38 -0.77 -6.58
N VAL A 20 -4.12 -1.22 -6.54
CA VAL A 20 -3.08 -0.79 -7.49
C VAL A 20 -3.47 -1.21 -8.92
N GLY A 21 -3.90 -2.45 -9.12
CA GLY A 21 -4.37 -2.95 -10.41
C GLY A 21 -5.60 -2.20 -10.94
N LYS A 22 -6.58 -1.91 -10.08
CA LYS A 22 -7.76 -1.11 -10.44
C LYS A 22 -7.39 0.33 -10.79
N THR A 23 -6.44 0.91 -10.07
CA THR A 23 -5.91 2.26 -10.37
C THR A 23 -5.23 2.25 -11.73
N ARG A 24 -4.37 1.26 -12.00
CA ARG A 24 -3.72 1.07 -13.31
C ARG A 24 -4.73 0.91 -14.44
N ALA A 25 -5.78 0.11 -14.24
CA ALA A 25 -6.86 -0.06 -15.20
C ALA A 25 -7.59 1.27 -15.47
N LYS A 26 -7.94 2.04 -14.43
CA LYS A 26 -8.54 3.36 -14.62
C LYS A 26 -7.63 4.31 -15.39
N GLN A 27 -6.33 4.32 -15.12
CA GLN A 27 -5.37 5.14 -15.86
C GLN A 27 -5.35 4.75 -17.34
N TYR A 28 -5.37 3.46 -17.64
CA TYR A 28 -5.43 2.95 -19.01
C TYR A 28 -6.72 3.39 -19.73
N TYR A 29 -7.89 3.08 -19.17
CA TYR A 29 -9.18 3.37 -19.82
C TYR A 29 -9.50 4.86 -19.92
N SER A 30 -8.86 5.72 -19.12
CA SER A 30 -9.02 7.18 -19.18
C SER A 30 -7.92 7.91 -19.95
N ASN A 31 -7.02 7.17 -20.63
CA ASN A 31 -5.84 7.72 -21.32
C ASN A 31 -4.99 8.64 -20.41
N ASP A 32 -4.87 8.29 -19.14
CA ASP A 32 -4.08 9.02 -18.14
C ASP A 32 -2.62 8.55 -18.17
N THR A 33 -1.96 8.77 -19.32
CA THR A 33 -0.58 8.32 -19.57
C THR A 33 0.44 8.99 -18.63
N ASN A 34 0.17 10.24 -18.25
CA ASN A 34 0.95 11.00 -17.28
C ASN A 34 0.60 10.67 -15.82
N ARG A 35 -0.45 9.88 -15.59
CA ARG A 35 -0.89 9.39 -14.27
C ARG A 35 -1.22 10.51 -13.28
N THR A 36 -1.85 11.59 -13.76
CA THR A 36 -2.17 12.78 -12.97
C THR A 36 -3.66 12.89 -12.63
N LYS A 37 -4.51 11.98 -13.14
CA LYS A 37 -5.97 12.03 -12.96
C LYS A 37 -6.48 10.95 -12.01
N ASN A 38 -5.77 9.83 -11.89
CA ASN A 38 -6.17 8.69 -11.05
C ASN A 38 -5.04 8.33 -10.10
N LEU A 39 -5.34 8.34 -8.80
CA LEU A 39 -4.40 8.03 -7.72
C LEU A 39 -4.95 6.89 -6.86
N GLY A 40 -4.06 5.97 -6.49
CA GLY A 40 -4.34 4.92 -5.50
C GLY A 40 -4.06 5.44 -4.09
N VAL A 41 -4.94 5.09 -3.15
CA VAL A 41 -4.72 5.31 -1.72
C VAL A 41 -4.93 3.97 -1.00
N LEU A 42 -3.98 3.59 -0.17
CA LEU A 42 -4.02 2.37 0.65
C LEU A 42 -3.94 2.74 2.13
N ILE A 43 -4.74 2.05 2.94
CA ILE A 43 -4.81 2.26 4.39
C ILE A 43 -4.52 0.93 5.06
N HIS A 44 -3.57 0.93 5.99
CA HIS A 44 -3.03 -0.27 6.61
C HIS A 44 -3.08 -0.17 8.14
N GLY A 45 -3.06 -1.31 8.83
CA GLY A 45 -2.68 -1.38 10.25
C GLY A 45 -1.17 -1.56 10.39
N ASP A 46 -0.57 -1.13 11.49
CA ASP A 46 0.87 -1.26 11.72
C ASP A 46 1.35 -2.72 11.75
N GLY A 47 0.59 -3.61 12.39
CA GLY A 47 0.93 -5.03 12.46
C GLY A 47 0.88 -5.72 11.10
N SER A 48 -0.17 -5.45 10.30
CA SER A 48 -0.35 -6.07 9.00
C SER A 48 0.60 -5.49 7.94
N PHE A 49 0.87 -4.18 7.97
CA PHE A 49 1.82 -3.52 7.06
C PHE A 49 3.24 -4.08 7.21
N ALA A 50 3.67 -4.37 8.44
CA ALA A 50 4.99 -4.93 8.70
C ALA A 50 5.05 -6.46 8.52
N GLY A 51 3.93 -7.18 8.67
CA GLY A 51 3.90 -8.63 8.75
C GLY A 51 3.46 -9.37 7.48
N GLN A 52 2.66 -8.75 6.61
CA GLN A 52 2.12 -9.42 5.42
C GLN A 52 3.04 -9.23 4.21
N GLY A 53 3.55 -10.34 3.64
CA GLY A 53 4.46 -10.30 2.49
C GLY A 53 3.90 -9.61 1.24
N VAL A 54 2.57 -9.66 1.05
CA VAL A 54 1.88 -9.00 -0.07
C VAL A 54 2.07 -7.48 -0.09
N VAL A 55 2.35 -6.86 1.07
CA VAL A 55 2.67 -5.43 1.17
C VAL A 55 3.97 -5.14 0.44
N TYR A 56 5.03 -5.90 0.76
CA TYR A 56 6.32 -5.78 0.08
C TYR A 56 6.19 -6.08 -1.42
N GLU A 57 5.50 -7.17 -1.78
CA GLU A 57 5.28 -7.53 -3.18
C GLU A 57 4.57 -6.41 -3.95
N THR A 58 3.53 -5.81 -3.37
CA THR A 58 2.78 -4.72 -4.00
C THR A 58 3.64 -3.46 -4.14
N LEU A 59 4.37 -3.09 -3.09
CA LEU A 59 5.31 -1.98 -3.12
C LEU A 59 6.40 -2.20 -4.19
N HIS A 60 6.88 -3.43 -4.36
CA HIS A 60 7.88 -3.79 -5.37
C HIS A 60 7.41 -3.56 -6.81
N LEU A 61 6.10 -3.61 -7.07
CA LEU A 61 5.52 -3.32 -8.38
C LEU A 61 5.51 -1.82 -8.74
N SER A 62 5.74 -0.93 -7.77
CA SER A 62 5.52 0.52 -7.89
C SER A 62 6.29 1.19 -9.04
N ALA A 63 7.46 0.68 -9.42
CA ALA A 63 8.31 1.25 -10.48
C ALA A 63 8.35 0.41 -11.76
N LEU A 64 7.69 -0.76 -11.82
CA LEU A 64 7.73 -1.62 -13.00
C LEU A 64 6.85 -1.05 -14.13
N PRO A 65 7.30 -1.01 -15.40
CA PRO A 65 6.62 -0.29 -16.49
C PRO A 65 5.14 -0.64 -16.69
N ASN A 66 4.77 -1.90 -16.51
CA ASN A 66 3.41 -2.39 -16.74
C ASN A 66 2.52 -2.35 -15.49
N TYR A 67 3.09 -2.14 -14.31
CA TYR A 67 2.39 -2.15 -13.03
C TYR A 67 2.30 -0.76 -12.39
N THR A 68 3.27 0.11 -12.66
CA THR A 68 3.37 1.42 -12.03
C THR A 68 2.13 2.29 -12.27
N THR A 69 1.60 2.80 -11.16
CA THR A 69 0.52 3.78 -11.09
C THR A 69 1.04 5.21 -10.91
N GLY A 70 2.35 5.45 -11.00
CA GLY A 70 2.94 6.78 -10.79
C GLY A 70 3.05 7.17 -9.31
N GLY A 71 2.87 6.20 -8.42
CA GLY A 71 2.82 6.39 -6.97
C GLY A 71 1.47 5.95 -6.39
N THR A 72 1.51 5.59 -5.11
CA THR A 72 0.34 5.27 -4.30
C THR A 72 0.56 5.94 -2.95
N ILE A 73 -0.47 6.57 -2.40
CA ILE A 73 -0.40 7.12 -1.04
C ILE A 73 -0.71 5.98 -0.07
N HIS A 74 0.21 5.74 0.86
CA HIS A 74 0.05 4.75 1.93
C HIS A 74 -0.16 5.47 3.26
N ILE A 75 -1.23 5.12 3.97
CA ILE A 75 -1.53 5.62 5.31
C ILE A 75 -1.49 4.43 6.25
N VAL A 76 -0.53 4.42 7.18
CA VAL A 76 -0.44 3.38 8.20
C VAL A 76 -1.05 3.89 9.49
N VAL A 77 -2.16 3.31 9.91
CA VAL A 77 -2.80 3.59 11.21
C VAL A 77 -2.00 2.85 12.28
N ASN A 78 -1.04 3.56 12.87
CA ASN A 78 -0.14 3.01 13.88
C ASN A 78 -0.69 3.23 15.30
N ASN A 79 -1.57 2.33 15.74
CA ASN A 79 -2.12 2.33 17.10
C ASN A 79 -1.23 1.57 18.11
N GLN A 80 -0.05 1.10 17.67
CA GLN A 80 0.95 0.39 18.47
C GLN A 80 0.47 -0.96 19.04
N VAL A 81 -0.53 -1.61 18.42
CA VAL A 81 -0.97 -2.94 18.85
C VAL A 81 -1.63 -3.73 17.71
N ALA A 82 -1.22 -4.98 17.52
CA ALA A 82 -1.83 -5.90 16.58
C ALA A 82 -2.64 -6.96 17.35
N PHE A 83 -3.93 -6.72 17.56
CA PHE A 83 -4.78 -7.52 18.45
C PHE A 83 -4.25 -7.55 19.89
N THR A 84 -3.49 -8.58 20.27
CA THR A 84 -2.84 -8.70 21.59
C THR A 84 -1.31 -8.62 21.48
N THR A 85 -0.77 -8.43 20.29
CA THR A 85 0.67 -8.48 20.01
C THR A 85 1.27 -7.08 20.08
N ASP A 86 2.29 -6.93 20.93
CA ASP A 86 3.08 -5.70 21.01
C ASP A 86 3.95 -5.48 19.76
N PRO A 87 4.24 -4.22 19.39
CA PRO A 87 5.07 -3.88 18.23
C PRO A 87 6.43 -4.59 18.19
N GLN A 88 7.06 -4.79 19.37
CA GLN A 88 8.36 -5.43 19.51
C GLN A 88 8.35 -6.93 19.17
N ALA A 89 7.17 -7.56 19.29
CA ALA A 89 6.96 -8.96 18.91
C ALA A 89 6.39 -9.11 17.49
N GLY A 90 5.90 -8.02 16.88
CA GLY A 90 5.28 -8.03 15.55
C GLY A 90 6.22 -7.71 14.38
N ARG A 91 7.40 -7.15 14.63
CA ARG A 91 8.37 -6.78 13.58
C ARG A 91 9.80 -6.77 14.09
N SER A 92 10.76 -6.87 13.17
CA SER A 92 12.21 -6.82 13.45
C SER A 92 12.85 -5.48 13.09
N SER A 93 12.05 -4.48 12.75
CA SER A 93 12.47 -3.13 12.36
C SER A 93 11.96 -2.09 13.36
N GLN A 94 12.55 -0.90 13.35
CA GLN A 94 12.18 0.17 14.28
C GLN A 94 10.75 0.65 14.04
N TYR A 95 10.41 0.92 12.78
CA TYR A 95 9.09 1.43 12.38
C TYR A 95 8.33 0.38 11.56
N CYS A 96 7.01 0.35 11.70
CA CYS A 96 6.15 -0.49 10.86
C CYS A 96 6.29 -0.13 9.37
N THR A 97 6.63 1.12 9.06
CA THR A 97 6.85 1.62 7.70
C THR A 97 8.19 1.22 7.07
N ASP A 98 9.08 0.55 7.80
CA ASP A 98 10.45 0.27 7.33
C ASP A 98 10.49 -0.64 6.09
N VAL A 99 9.45 -1.43 5.83
CA VAL A 99 9.33 -2.21 4.58
C VAL A 99 9.40 -1.34 3.33
N ALA A 100 8.90 -0.09 3.40
CA ALA A 100 8.92 0.85 2.29
C ALA A 100 10.33 1.40 1.98
N LYS A 101 11.28 1.29 2.92
CA LYS A 101 12.68 1.71 2.72
C LYS A 101 13.38 0.86 1.66
N ALA A 102 12.95 -0.38 1.44
CA ALA A 102 13.49 -1.23 0.38
C ALA A 102 13.35 -0.61 -1.02
N LEU A 103 12.44 0.36 -1.19
CA LEU A 103 12.15 1.04 -2.44
C LEU A 103 12.49 2.54 -2.40
N ASN A 104 13.19 2.99 -1.36
CA ASN A 104 13.50 4.40 -1.12
C ASN A 104 12.26 5.31 -1.11
N ALA A 105 11.12 4.78 -0.67
CA ALA A 105 9.91 5.59 -0.54
C ALA A 105 10.11 6.63 0.58
N PRO A 106 9.75 7.91 0.36
CA PRO A 106 9.78 8.90 1.42
C PRO A 106 8.73 8.56 2.49
N ILE A 107 9.11 8.72 3.77
CA ILE A 107 8.25 8.43 4.92
C ILE A 107 8.11 9.73 5.73
N SER A 108 6.88 10.16 5.97
CA SER A 108 6.55 11.23 6.92
C SER A 108 5.90 10.60 8.15
N MET A 109 6.40 10.94 9.34
CA MET A 109 5.85 10.48 10.62
C MET A 109 5.00 11.55 11.29
#